data_AF-A0A2C6MH37-F1
#
_entry.id   AF-A0A2C6MH37-F1
#
_cell.length_a   1.000
_cell.length_b   1.000
_cell.length_c   1.000
_cell.angle_alpha   90.00
_cell.angle_beta   90.00
_cell.angle_gamma   90.00
#
_symmetry.space_group_name_H-M   'P 1'
#
loop_
_entity.id
_entity.type
_entity.pdbx_description
1 polymer ?
#
loop_
_entity_poly.entity_id
_entity_poly.type
_entity_poly.pdbx_seq_one_letter_code
_entity_poly.pdbx_strand_id
1 'polypeptide(L)'
;MAKNAVGTRGGVGKRQDQGLNYYVFHRDTLPKTQPRYLTKVDQIPPEVVDKLIDMYQKDRLTLMQIAEKMGMEWWTVKEVFKKHGIERISLTERAKMKRAKDFDLIYRLHFVEEVSVQEIYQKYGFSPPYVRSVLKEGPETYKSRSVPIKMKQDKSGS
;
A
#
# COMPACT_ATOMS: atom_id res chain seq x y z
N MET A 1 14.99 59.78 -9.54
CA MET A 1 14.47 58.59 -8.81
C MET A 1 15.57 57.55 -8.77
N ALA A 2 16.27 57.44 -7.63
CA ALA A 2 17.45 56.58 -7.46
C ALA A 2 17.05 55.21 -6.93
N LYS A 3 17.57 54.15 -7.55
CA LYS A 3 17.57 52.77 -7.04
C LYS A 3 18.95 52.53 -6.46
N ASN A 4 19.06 52.26 -5.15
CA ASN A 4 20.29 51.74 -4.55
C ASN A 4 20.00 50.38 -3.92
N ALA A 5 20.54 49.35 -4.55
CA ALA A 5 20.58 47.98 -4.05
C ALA A 5 21.69 47.85 -3.00
N VAL A 6 21.37 47.19 -1.89
CA VAL A 6 22.28 46.86 -0.80
C VAL A 6 23.22 45.74 -1.25
N GLY A 7 24.52 46.01 -1.26
CA GLY A 7 25.55 45.02 -1.57
C GLY A 7 25.94 44.20 -0.34
N THR A 8 25.91 42.88 -0.45
CA THR A 8 26.53 41.95 0.50
C THR A 8 27.81 41.38 -0.11
N ARG A 9 28.97 41.86 0.37
CA ARG A 9 30.29 41.27 0.08
C ARG A 9 30.47 40.02 0.95
N GLY A 10 30.34 38.83 0.38
CA GLY A 10 30.82 37.58 0.98
C GLY A 10 32.18 37.21 0.37
N GLY A 11 33.27 37.43 1.11
CA GLY A 11 34.63 37.07 0.67
C GLY A 11 35.09 35.75 1.30
N VAL A 12 35.66 34.85 0.49
CA VAL A 12 36.37 33.64 0.94
C VAL A 12 37.87 33.94 0.90
N GLY A 13 38.54 33.96 2.06
CA GLY A 13 39.98 34.17 2.16
C GLY A 13 40.74 32.84 2.16
N LYS A 14 41.66 32.64 1.20
CA LYS A 14 42.63 31.52 1.22
C LYS A 14 43.91 31.99 1.92
N ARG A 15 44.33 31.27 2.97
CA ARG A 15 45.72 31.34 3.45
C ARG A 15 46.39 30.01 3.16
N GLN A 16 47.50 30.06 2.42
CA GLN A 16 48.40 28.92 2.23
C GLN A 16 49.54 29.10 3.21
N ASP A 17 49.65 28.20 4.18
CA ASP A 17 50.89 27.96 4.87
C ASP A 17 51.00 26.44 5.05
N GLN A 18 52.04 25.85 4.45
CA GLN A 18 52.49 24.47 4.63
C GLN A 18 51.43 23.36 4.44
N GLY A 19 51.21 22.95 3.20
CA GLY A 19 50.77 21.58 2.85
C GLY A 19 49.35 21.13 3.21
N LEU A 20 48.56 21.92 3.95
CA LEU A 20 47.18 21.61 4.30
C LEU A 20 46.26 22.77 3.93
N ASN A 21 45.32 22.52 3.01
CA ASN A 21 44.27 23.48 2.67
C ASN A 21 43.22 23.51 3.79
N TYR A 22 43.32 24.49 4.69
CA TYR A 22 42.28 24.74 5.69
C TYR A 22 41.22 25.68 5.10
N TYR A 23 39.99 25.19 4.98
CA TYR A 23 38.83 26.03 4.69
C TYR A 23 38.34 26.65 6.00
N VAL A 24 38.61 27.94 6.20
CA VAL A 24 38.10 28.70 7.34
C VAL A 24 36.69 29.18 7.01
N PHE A 25 35.68 28.49 7.53
CA PHE A 25 34.30 28.97 7.49
C PHE A 25 34.09 29.94 8.66
N HIS A 26 33.75 31.20 8.37
CA HIS A 26 33.25 32.09 9.40
C HIS A 26 31.90 31.54 9.90
N ARG A 27 31.64 31.58 11.21
CA ARG A 27 30.42 31.02 11.85
C ARG A 27 29.13 31.41 11.15
N ASP A 28 29.11 32.61 10.57
CA ASP A 28 27.96 33.23 9.90
C ASP A 28 27.72 32.70 8.47
N THR A 29 28.65 31.90 7.94
CA THR A 29 28.60 31.29 6.59
C THR A 29 28.32 29.80 6.60
N LEU A 30 28.22 29.18 7.77
CA LEU A 30 27.75 27.80 7.86
C LEU A 30 26.28 27.77 7.40
N PRO A 31 25.91 26.89 6.45
CA PRO A 31 24.50 26.69 6.14
C PRO A 31 23.81 26.30 7.44
N LYS A 32 22.79 27.07 7.83
CA LYS A 32 22.00 26.76 9.03
C LYS A 32 21.52 25.32 8.88
N THR A 33 22.05 24.41 9.70
CA THR A 33 21.56 23.04 9.78
C THR A 33 20.10 23.13 10.18
N GLN A 34 19.20 22.90 9.23
CA GLN A 34 17.79 22.81 9.55
C GLN A 34 17.63 21.60 10.48
N PRO A 35 17.09 21.75 11.69
CA PRO A 35 16.78 20.61 12.52
C PRO A 35 15.84 19.70 11.72
N ARG A 36 16.32 18.51 11.37
CA ARG A 36 15.48 17.49 10.73
C ARG A 36 14.61 16.90 11.83
N TYR A 37 13.48 17.55 12.10
CA TYR A 37 12.51 17.04 13.06
C TYR A 37 12.06 15.65 12.58
N LEU A 38 12.42 14.60 13.34
CA LEU A 38 11.91 13.25 13.13
C LEU A 38 10.39 13.30 13.29
N THR A 39 9.68 13.05 12.20
CA THR A 39 8.23 12.92 12.21
C THR A 39 7.83 11.64 12.92
N LYS A 40 6.56 11.52 13.35
CA LYS A 40 6.03 10.26 13.92
C LYS A 40 6.26 9.07 12.98
N VAL A 41 6.25 9.30 11.67
CA VAL A 41 6.48 8.30 10.63
C VAL A 41 7.93 7.83 10.57
N ASP A 42 8.89 8.68 10.93
CA ASP A 42 10.31 8.30 11.00
C ASP A 42 10.62 7.35 12.17
N GLN A 43 9.73 7.30 13.16
CA GLN A 43 9.87 6.47 14.36
C GLN A 43 9.17 5.10 14.22
N ILE A 44 8.45 4.87 13.11
CA ILE A 44 7.76 3.59 12.88
C ILE A 44 8.82 2.53 12.50
N PRO A 45 8.86 1.39 13.22
CA PRO A 45 9.80 0.31 12.89
C PRO A 45 9.60 -0.21 11.46
N PRO A 46 10.68 -0.59 10.75
CA PRO A 46 10.59 -1.12 9.39
C PRO A 46 9.63 -2.32 9.27
N GLU A 47 9.60 -3.19 10.29
CA GLU A 47 8.74 -4.38 10.30
C GLU A 47 7.25 -4.00 10.31
N VAL A 48 6.92 -2.89 10.98
CA VAL A 48 5.56 -2.35 10.98
C VAL A 48 5.23 -1.80 9.60
N VAL A 49 6.16 -1.09 8.96
CA VAL A 49 5.98 -0.60 7.59
C VAL A 49 5.69 -1.77 6.64
N ASP A 50 6.51 -2.81 6.64
CA ASP A 50 6.34 -3.98 5.78
C ASP A 50 4.96 -4.63 5.98
N LYS A 51 4.51 -4.74 7.24
CA LYS A 51 3.18 -5.25 7.55
C LYS A 51 2.06 -4.37 6.97
N LEU A 52 2.19 -3.05 7.02
CA LEU A 52 1.23 -2.13 6.41
C LEU A 52 1.16 -2.32 4.89
N ILE A 53 2.31 -2.51 4.25
CA ILE A 53 2.43 -2.77 2.80
C ILE A 53 1.77 -4.11 2.45
N ASP A 54 2.03 -5.16 3.24
CA ASP A 54 1.46 -6.48 3.06
C ASP A 54 -0.07 -6.47 3.18
N MET A 55 -0.62 -5.80 4.20
CA MET A 55 -2.07 -5.65 4.33
C MET A 55 -2.70 -4.90 3.13
N TYR A 56 -1.97 -3.95 2.55
CA TYR A 56 -2.43 -3.22 1.38
C TYR A 56 -2.35 -4.03 0.08
N GLN A 57 -1.24 -4.73 -0.12
CA GLN A 57 -0.96 -5.45 -1.36
C GLN A 57 -1.51 -6.87 -1.34
N LYS A 58 -1.40 -7.62 -0.26
CA LYS A 58 -1.86 -9.03 -0.20
C LYS A 58 -3.32 -9.14 0.23
N ASP A 59 -3.71 -8.36 1.25
CA ASP A 59 -5.07 -8.40 1.79
C ASP A 59 -6.02 -7.40 1.12
N ARG A 60 -5.49 -6.50 0.29
CA ARG A 60 -6.23 -5.46 -0.43
C ARG A 60 -7.01 -4.54 0.50
N LEU A 61 -6.57 -4.35 1.74
CA LEU A 61 -7.22 -3.47 2.71
C LEU A 61 -7.04 -1.99 2.36
N THR A 62 -8.07 -1.19 2.61
CA THR A 62 -7.96 0.27 2.48
C THR A 62 -7.06 0.84 3.58
N LEU A 63 -6.51 2.04 3.39
CA LEU A 63 -5.70 2.69 4.43
C LEU A 63 -6.47 2.86 5.75
N MET A 64 -7.79 3.07 5.68
CA MET A 64 -8.65 3.19 6.85
C MET A 64 -8.80 1.84 7.58
N GLN A 65 -9.03 0.75 6.84
CA GLN A 65 -9.07 -0.59 7.43
C GLN A 65 -7.73 -1.01 8.03
N ILE A 66 -6.63 -0.62 7.38
CA ILE A 66 -5.27 -0.84 7.90
C ILE A 66 -5.08 -0.06 9.20
N ALA A 67 -5.49 1.20 9.23
CA ALA A 67 -5.42 2.06 10.40
C ALA A 67 -6.21 1.47 11.58
N GLU A 68 -7.47 1.07 11.35
CA GLU A 68 -8.31 0.39 12.33
C GLU A 68 -7.65 -0.90 12.85
N LYS A 69 -7.15 -1.76 11.96
CA LYS A 69 -6.48 -3.02 12.35
C LYS A 69 -5.21 -2.81 13.17
N MET A 70 -4.50 -1.71 12.92
CA MET A 70 -3.23 -1.42 13.58
C MET A 70 -3.39 -0.52 14.81
N GLY A 71 -4.60 -0.06 15.12
CA GLY A 71 -4.83 0.93 16.17
C GLY A 71 -4.09 2.24 15.90
N MET A 72 -3.94 2.60 14.62
CA MET A 72 -3.23 3.80 14.17
C MET A 72 -4.21 4.81 13.59
N GLU A 73 -3.78 6.06 13.55
CA GLU A 73 -4.51 7.08 12.82
C GLU A 73 -4.37 6.93 11.31
N TRP A 74 -5.45 7.14 10.56
CA TRP A 74 -5.43 6.96 9.10
C TRP A 74 -4.46 7.92 8.40
N TRP A 75 -4.26 9.13 8.95
CA TRP A 75 -3.27 10.09 8.45
C TRP A 75 -1.84 9.57 8.61
N THR A 76 -1.53 8.86 9.69
CA THR A 76 -0.21 8.24 9.87
C THR A 76 0.06 7.18 8.81
N VAL A 77 -0.91 6.29 8.55
CA VAL A 77 -0.79 5.27 7.49
C VAL A 77 -0.62 5.94 6.11
N LYS A 78 -1.38 7.01 5.83
CA LYS A 78 -1.25 7.78 4.59
C LYS A 78 0.17 8.35 4.40
N GLU A 79 0.76 8.91 5.46
CA GLU A 79 2.10 9.47 5.39
C GLU A 79 3.19 8.40 5.24
N VAL A 80 3.06 7.25 5.91
CA VAL A 80 3.94 6.09 5.70
C VAL A 80 3.98 5.70 4.22
N PHE A 81 2.81 5.58 3.58
CA PHE A 81 2.70 5.19 2.18
C PHE A 81 3.32 6.23 1.25
N LYS A 82 3.06 7.52 1.51
CA LYS A 82 3.65 8.63 0.74
C LYS A 82 5.18 8.60 0.83
N LYS A 83 5.73 8.38 2.02
CA LYS A 83 7.18 8.34 2.26
C LYS A 83 7.86 7.17 1.55
N HIS A 84 7.19 6.03 1.43
CA HIS A 84 7.70 4.83 0.77
C HIS A 84 7.30 4.73 -0.71
N GLY A 85 6.76 5.80 -1.30
CA GLY A 85 6.43 5.85 -2.73
C GLY A 85 5.31 4.91 -3.17
N ILE A 86 4.41 4.52 -2.26
CA ILE A 86 3.34 3.56 -2.55
C ILE A 86 2.13 4.31 -3.11
N GLU A 87 1.85 4.07 -4.38
CA GLU A 87 0.72 4.69 -5.06
C GLU A 87 -0.63 4.14 -4.59
N ARG A 88 -1.64 5.01 -4.63
CA ARG A 88 -3.00 4.66 -4.21
C ARG A 88 -3.78 4.08 -5.39
N ILE A 89 -4.13 2.80 -5.30
CA ILE A 89 -5.12 2.22 -6.20
C ILE A 89 -6.52 2.77 -5.90
N SER A 90 -7.31 2.96 -6.95
CA SER A 90 -8.70 3.40 -6.85
C SER A 90 -9.56 2.36 -6.12
N LEU A 91 -10.69 2.81 -5.58
CA LEU A 91 -11.65 1.91 -4.92
C LEU A 91 -12.20 0.85 -5.89
N THR A 92 -12.49 1.26 -7.13
CA THR A 92 -12.98 0.36 -8.19
C THR A 92 -11.96 -0.72 -8.52
N GLU A 93 -10.70 -0.33 -8.71
CA GLU A 93 -9.64 -1.27 -9.08
C GLU A 93 -9.33 -2.23 -7.93
N ARG A 94 -9.32 -1.73 -6.69
CA ARG A 94 -9.26 -2.57 -5.49
C ARG A 94 -10.41 -3.58 -5.41
N ALA A 95 -11.63 -3.16 -5.70
CA ALA A 95 -12.80 -4.03 -5.67
C ALA A 95 -12.72 -5.14 -6.73
N LYS A 96 -12.20 -4.83 -7.92
CA LYS A 96 -11.92 -5.84 -8.95
C LYS A 96 -10.88 -6.85 -8.48
N MET A 97 -9.74 -6.38 -7.95
CA MET A 97 -8.69 -7.27 -7.44
C MET A 97 -9.18 -8.18 -6.30
N LYS A 98 -10.00 -7.65 -5.37
CA LYS A 98 -10.58 -8.46 -4.28
C LYS A 98 -11.48 -9.57 -4.83
N ARG A 99 -12.36 -9.23 -5.78
CA ARG A 99 -13.26 -10.21 -6.38
C ARG A 99 -12.52 -11.27 -7.19
N ALA A 100 -11.46 -10.87 -7.91
CA ALA A 100 -10.59 -11.81 -8.61
C ALA A 100 -9.88 -12.78 -7.63
N LYS A 101 -9.40 -12.28 -6.49
CA LYS A 101 -8.79 -13.10 -5.43
C LYS A 101 -9.79 -14.12 -4.85
N ASP A 102 -11.02 -13.71 -4.63
CA ASP A 102 -12.04 -14.55 -4.00
C ASP A 102 -12.78 -15.47 -4.99
N PHE A 103 -12.53 -15.33 -6.29
CA PHE A 103 -13.28 -16.00 -7.35
C PHE A 103 -13.21 -17.53 -7.25
N ASP A 104 -12.01 -18.11 -7.18
CA ASP A 104 -11.84 -19.57 -7.22
C ASP A 104 -12.55 -20.25 -6.04
N LEU A 105 -12.48 -19.64 -4.85
CA LEU A 105 -13.17 -20.14 -3.66
C LEU A 105 -14.69 -20.07 -3.84
N ILE A 106 -15.22 -18.91 -4.21
CA ILE A 106 -16.66 -18.70 -4.37
C ILE A 106 -17.22 -19.58 -5.49
N TYR A 107 -16.48 -19.74 -6.59
CA TYR A 107 -16.84 -20.62 -7.69
C TYR A 107 -16.93 -22.07 -7.22
N ARG A 108 -15.91 -22.58 -6.52
CA ARG A 108 -15.91 -23.94 -5.99
C ARG A 108 -17.08 -24.17 -5.03
N LEU A 109 -17.29 -23.28 -4.07
CA LEU A 109 -18.39 -23.38 -3.11
C LEU A 109 -19.74 -23.43 -3.81
N HIS A 110 -19.99 -22.53 -4.76
CA HIS A 110 -21.31 -22.40 -5.36
C HIS A 110 -21.61 -23.45 -6.43
N PHE A 111 -20.65 -23.75 -7.30
CA PHE A 111 -20.87 -24.61 -8.48
C PHE A 111 -20.36 -26.04 -8.33
N VAL A 112 -19.38 -26.30 -7.46
CA VAL A 112 -18.81 -27.65 -7.28
C VAL A 112 -19.39 -28.31 -6.03
N GLU A 113 -19.41 -27.57 -4.92
CA GLU A 113 -19.92 -28.04 -3.63
C GLU A 113 -21.43 -27.77 -3.46
N GLU A 114 -22.06 -27.10 -4.43
CA GLU A 114 -23.49 -26.76 -4.46
C GLU A 114 -23.98 -26.01 -3.20
N VAL A 115 -23.09 -25.27 -2.54
CA VAL A 115 -23.42 -24.45 -1.38
C VAL A 115 -24.25 -23.25 -1.83
N SER A 116 -25.38 -23.03 -1.16
CA SER A 116 -26.26 -21.90 -1.50
C SER A 116 -25.59 -20.57 -1.18
N VAL A 117 -25.91 -19.52 -1.94
CA VAL A 117 -25.38 -18.16 -1.69
C VAL A 117 -25.64 -17.69 -0.25
N GLN A 118 -26.78 -18.07 0.31
CA GLN A 118 -27.12 -17.74 1.70
C GLN A 118 -26.22 -18.47 2.70
N GLU A 119 -25.93 -19.75 2.47
CA GLU A 119 -24.99 -20.50 3.30
C GLU A 119 -23.55 -19.99 3.16
N ILE A 120 -23.15 -19.58 1.96
CA ILE A 120 -21.84 -18.93 1.74
C ILE A 120 -21.73 -17.67 2.61
N TYR A 121 -22.80 -16.86 2.67
CA TYR A 121 -22.83 -15.69 3.55
C TYR A 121 -22.68 -16.08 5.03
N GLN A 122 -23.47 -17.05 5.50
CA GLN A 122 -23.46 -17.43 6.92
C GLN A 122 -22.13 -18.06 7.36
N LYS A 123 -21.52 -18.91 6.52
CA LYS A 123 -20.29 -19.64 6.86
C LYS A 123 -19.02 -18.86 6.59
N TYR A 124 -18.99 -18.05 5.52
CA TYR A 124 -17.77 -17.39 5.03
C TYR A 124 -17.85 -15.85 5.09
N GLY A 125 -19.01 -15.27 5.41
CA GLY A 125 -19.17 -13.81 5.53
C GLY A 125 -19.27 -13.07 4.19
N PHE A 126 -19.33 -13.76 3.05
CA PHE A 126 -19.50 -13.10 1.76
C PHE A 126 -20.97 -12.75 1.51
N SER A 127 -21.28 -11.46 1.43
CA SER A 127 -22.67 -11.01 1.23
C SER A 127 -23.25 -11.51 -0.11
N PRO A 128 -24.56 -11.81 -0.19
CA PRO A 128 -25.16 -12.27 -1.44
C PRO A 128 -24.92 -11.35 -2.66
N PRO A 129 -24.97 -10.01 -2.53
CA PRO A 129 -24.58 -9.11 -3.63
C PRO A 129 -23.11 -9.26 -4.05
N TYR A 130 -22.20 -9.47 -3.09
CA TYR A 130 -20.78 -9.67 -3.37
C TYR A 130 -20.55 -10.97 -4.13
N VAL A 131 -21.11 -12.09 -3.66
CA VAL A 131 -21.03 -13.40 -4.32
C VAL A 131 -21.50 -13.31 -5.77
N ARG A 132 -22.67 -12.71 -6.01
CA ARG A 132 -23.19 -12.50 -7.38
C ARG A 132 -22.25 -11.66 -8.24
N SER A 133 -21.63 -10.63 -7.66
CA SER A 133 -20.70 -9.76 -8.37
C SER A 133 -19.39 -10.47 -8.74
N VAL A 134 -18.87 -11.32 -7.84
CA VAL A 134 -17.68 -12.15 -8.08
C VAL A 134 -17.95 -13.11 -9.23
N LEU A 135 -19.06 -13.85 -9.17
CA LEU A 135 -19.41 -14.83 -10.19
C LEU A 135 -19.68 -14.19 -11.56
N LYS A 136 -20.31 -13.01 -11.58
CA LYS A 136 -20.58 -12.26 -12.82
C LYS A 136 -19.31 -11.76 -13.50
N GLU A 137 -18.34 -11.28 -12.72
CA GLU A 137 -17.08 -10.70 -13.24
C GLU A 137 -15.93 -11.70 -13.32
N GLY A 138 -16.22 -12.99 -13.15
CA GLY A 138 -15.23 -14.05 -13.23
C GLY A 138 -14.44 -14.07 -14.56
N PRO A 139 -13.28 -14.75 -14.58
CA PRO A 139 -12.46 -14.86 -15.79
C PRO A 139 -13.25 -15.48 -16.94
N GLU A 140 -13.01 -14.98 -18.16
CA GLU A 140 -13.73 -15.41 -19.36
C GLU A 140 -13.59 -16.93 -19.62
N THR A 141 -12.48 -17.52 -19.16
CA THR A 141 -12.19 -18.96 -19.21
C THR A 141 -13.26 -19.83 -18.54
N TYR A 142 -14.02 -19.27 -17.59
CA TYR A 142 -15.12 -19.96 -16.91
C TYR A 142 -16.49 -19.67 -17.53
N LYS A 143 -16.62 -18.61 -18.34
CA LYS A 143 -17.89 -18.24 -19.00
C LYS A 143 -18.13 -19.03 -20.29
N SER A 144 -17.07 -19.36 -21.03
CA SER A 144 -17.15 -20.17 -22.26
C SER A 144 -17.34 -21.66 -21.99
N ARG A 145 -17.10 -22.11 -20.75
CA ARG A 145 -17.46 -23.45 -20.27
C ARG A 145 -18.86 -23.38 -19.67
N SER A 146 -19.87 -23.42 -20.52
CA SER A 146 -21.23 -23.79 -20.11
C SER A 146 -21.14 -25.08 -19.27
N VAL A 147 -21.37 -24.95 -17.96
CA VAL A 147 -21.32 -25.96 -16.88
C VAL A 147 -21.78 -27.35 -17.38
N PRO A 148 -21.13 -28.51 -17.07
CA PRO A 148 -20.48 -28.86 -15.79
C PRO A 148 -19.11 -29.57 -15.89
N ILE A 149 -18.29 -29.48 -14.84
CA ILE A 149 -17.36 -30.59 -14.53
C ILE A 149 -17.90 -31.27 -13.28
N LYS A 150 -18.70 -32.32 -13.48
CA LYS A 150 -18.84 -33.37 -12.48
C LYS A 150 -17.44 -33.95 -12.26
N MET A 151 -16.75 -33.51 -11.20
CA MET A 151 -15.72 -34.33 -10.59
C MET A 151 -16.43 -35.49 -9.89
N LYS A 152 -16.83 -36.51 -10.67
CA LYS A 152 -17.06 -37.84 -10.15
C LYS A 152 -15.76 -38.63 -10.28
N GLN A 153 -15.52 -39.44 -9.25
CA GLN A 153 -14.44 -40.42 -9.04
C GLN A 153 -13.26 -39.76 -8.31
N ASP A 154 -12.97 -40.13 -7.06
CA ASP A 154 -12.73 -41.53 -6.64
C ASP A 154 -13.61 -42.03 -5.48
N LYS A 155 -14.51 -42.96 -5.82
CA LYS A 155 -14.78 -44.12 -4.97
C LYS A 155 -13.89 -45.26 -5.48
N SER A 156 -12.68 -45.36 -4.97
CA SER A 156 -11.91 -46.59 -4.88
C SER A 156 -11.72 -46.81 -3.37
N GLY A 157 -12.43 -47.74 -2.72
CA GLY A 157 -12.11 -49.17 -2.76
C GLY A 157 -10.90 -49.38 -1.84
N SER A 158 -10.96 -50.03 -0.69
CA SER A 158 -11.85 -51.08 -0.16
C SER A 158 -11.97 -50.97 1.35
#